data_AF-K1R1Q7-F1
#
_entry.id   AF-K1R1Q7-F1
#
_cell.length_a   1.000
_cell.length_b   1.000
_cell.length_c   1.000
_cell.angle_alpha   90.00
_cell.angle_beta   90.00
_cell.angle_gamma   90.00
#
_symmetry.space_group_name_H-M   'P 1'
#
loop_
_entity.id
_entity.type
_entity.pdbx_description
1 polymer ?
#
loop_
_entity_poly.entity_id
_entity_poly.type
_entity_poly.pdbx_seq_one_letter_code
_entity_poly.pdbx_strand_id
1 'polypeptide(L)'
;MKKSQPVRQPPSPAPETLYFETGNGNVDHVTVLSEMKKLLNIYKGTSVQSVQYIPNNKWKVVMDSLESRNRLAGSSIVLNGSSVCLRRYDDVANLEYRKYLRTLGYISMVSNTN
;
A
#
# COMPACT_ATOMS: atom_id res chain seq x y z
N MET A 1 15.22 -12.07 -29.73
CA MET A 1 13.76 -12.10 -29.45
C MET A 1 13.46 -11.09 -28.34
N LYS A 2 12.86 -9.93 -28.65
CA LYS A 2 12.39 -8.98 -27.63
C LYS A 2 11.13 -9.58 -27.00
N LYS A 3 11.21 -10.06 -25.75
CA LYS A 3 10.01 -10.43 -24.99
C LYS A 3 9.18 -9.14 -24.85
N SER A 4 8.05 -9.08 -25.54
CA SER A 4 7.03 -8.06 -25.34
C SER A 4 6.66 -8.09 -23.86
N GLN A 5 7.09 -7.09 -23.09
CA GLN A 5 6.66 -6.95 -21.71
C GLN A 5 5.13 -6.87 -21.72
N PRO A 6 4.42 -7.67 -20.91
CA PRO A 6 2.97 -7.59 -20.86
C PRO A 6 2.60 -6.16 -20.45
N VAL A 7 1.73 -5.55 -21.25
CA VAL A 7 1.15 -4.23 -20.95
C VAL A 7 0.50 -4.35 -19.58
N ARG A 8 1.07 -3.69 -18.55
CA ARG A 8 0.43 -3.64 -17.24
C ARG A 8 -0.95 -3.02 -17.42
N GLN A 9 -1.99 -3.73 -17.01
CA GLN A 9 -3.34 -3.19 -16.98
C GLN A 9 -3.43 -2.13 -15.86
N PRO A 10 -4.38 -1.19 -15.96
CA PRO A 10 -4.70 -0.30 -14.85
C PRO A 10 -4.97 -1.11 -13.58
N PRO A 11 -4.51 -0.65 -12.41
CA PRO A 11 -4.79 -1.35 -11.17
C PRO A 11 -6.30 -1.37 -10.90
N SER A 12 -6.85 -2.53 -10.53
CA SER A 12 -8.22 -2.64 -10.07
C SER A 12 -8.38 -1.87 -8.76
N PRO A 13 -9.50 -1.13 -8.57
CA PRO A 13 -9.73 -0.36 -7.36
C PRO A 13 -9.84 -1.29 -6.15
N ALA A 14 -9.16 -0.94 -5.06
CA ALA A 14 -9.24 -1.64 -3.78
C ALA A 14 -9.49 -0.61 -2.66
N PRO A 15 -10.71 -0.05 -2.58
CA PRO A 15 -11.01 1.13 -1.78
C PRO A 15 -10.83 0.92 -0.27
N GLU A 16 -10.87 -0.32 0.21
CA GLU A 16 -10.78 -0.68 1.63
C GLU A 16 -9.36 -1.13 2.01
N THR A 17 -8.41 -1.03 1.08
CA THR A 17 -7.07 -1.59 1.25
C THR A 17 -6.06 -0.52 1.65
N LEU A 18 -5.33 -0.79 2.73
CA LEU A 18 -4.12 -0.10 3.14
C LEU A 18 -2.90 -0.80 2.58
N TYR A 19 -1.83 -0.02 2.45
CA TYR A 19 -0.55 -0.44 1.92
C TYR A 19 0.59 0.14 2.75
N PHE A 20 1.60 -0.68 3.03
CA PHE A 20 2.86 -0.20 3.59
C PHE A 20 4.02 -1.04 3.06
N GLU A 21 5.22 -0.49 3.22
CA GLU A 21 6.46 -1.12 2.82
C GLU A 21 7.35 -1.17 4.06
N THR A 22 7.91 -2.34 4.33
CA THR A 22 8.91 -2.50 5.38
C THR A 22 10.29 -2.34 4.74
N GLY A 23 11.25 -1.82 5.52
CA GLY A 23 12.64 -1.73 5.07
C GLY A 23 13.29 -3.10 4.87
N ASN A 24 14.62 -3.14 4.88
CA ASN A 24 15.37 -4.41 4.87
C ASN A 24 15.12 -5.14 6.20
N GLY A 25 14.32 -6.20 6.16
CA GLY A 25 14.04 -7.01 7.33
C GLY A 25 12.98 -8.06 7.04
N ASN A 26 13.12 -9.23 7.66
CA ASN A 26 12.10 -10.26 7.66
C ASN A 26 11.05 -9.87 8.69
N VAL A 27 10.00 -9.17 8.26
CA VAL A 27 8.81 -8.95 9.09
C VAL A 27 7.88 -10.10 8.84
N ASP A 28 7.44 -10.78 9.91
CA ASP A 28 6.49 -11.87 9.80
C ASP A 28 5.04 -11.37 9.89
N HIS A 29 4.11 -12.22 9.48
CA HIS A 29 2.68 -11.91 9.48
C HIS A 29 2.15 -11.65 10.88
N VAL A 30 2.67 -12.37 11.88
CA VAL A 30 2.27 -12.26 13.29
C VAL A 30 2.60 -10.89 13.86
N THR A 31 3.80 -10.36 13.57
CA THR A 31 4.22 -9.01 13.98
C THR A 31 3.31 -7.96 13.38
N VAL A 32 3.01 -8.07 12.08
CA VAL A 32 2.08 -7.13 11.41
C VAL A 32 0.70 -7.15 12.09
N LEU A 33 0.14 -8.34 12.31
CA LEU A 33 -1.18 -8.47 12.96
C LEU A 33 -1.18 -7.91 14.38
N SER A 34 -0.13 -8.17 15.16
CA SER A 34 0.02 -7.67 16.53
C SER A 34 0.02 -6.14 16.57
N GLU A 35 0.83 -5.49 15.73
CA GLU A 35 0.90 -4.03 15.68
C GLU A 35 -0.36 -3.39 15.11
N MET A 36 -0.97 -4.00 14.09
CA MET A 36 -2.28 -3.59 13.60
C MET A 36 -3.32 -3.67 14.72
N LYS A 37 -3.36 -4.76 15.50
CA LYS A 37 -4.31 -4.90 16.61
C LYS A 37 -4.14 -3.80 17.67
N LYS A 38 -2.90 -3.41 17.99
CA LYS A 38 -2.64 -2.26 18.87
C LYS A 38 -3.23 -0.96 18.31
N LEU A 39 -3.04 -0.73 17.00
CA LEU A 39 -3.62 0.43 16.32
C LEU A 39 -5.16 0.40 16.33
N LEU A 40 -5.78 -0.75 16.04
CA LEU A 40 -7.25 -0.90 16.03
C LEU A 40 -7.87 -0.66 17.41
N ASN A 41 -7.16 -0.95 18.50
CA ASN A 41 -7.64 -0.64 19.86
C ASN A 41 -7.79 0.87 20.10
N ILE A 42 -7.01 1.71 19.41
CA ILE A 42 -7.13 3.17 19.45
C ILE A 42 -8.35 3.61 18.63
N TYR A 43 -8.53 3.02 17.45
CA TYR A 43 -9.62 3.33 16.52
C TYR A 43 -10.77 2.33 16.65
N LYS A 44 -11.56 2.47 17.73
CA LYS A 44 -12.71 1.59 17.98
C LYS A 44 -13.67 1.50 16.79
N GLY A 45 -14.24 0.32 16.58
CA GLY A 45 -15.16 0.04 15.47
C GLY A 45 -14.48 -0.16 14.12
N THR A 46 -13.17 -0.35 14.11
CA THR A 46 -12.41 -0.74 12.91
C THR A 46 -11.90 -2.17 13.06
N SER A 47 -11.87 -2.93 11.96
CA SER A 47 -11.35 -4.29 11.95
C SER A 47 -10.61 -4.64 10.66
N VAL A 48 -9.66 -5.56 10.75
CA VAL A 48 -8.89 -6.06 9.61
C VAL A 48 -9.54 -7.34 9.11
N GLN A 49 -9.90 -7.37 7.82
CA GLN A 49 -10.42 -8.57 7.17
C GLN A 49 -9.31 -9.52 6.73
N SER A 50 -8.24 -8.98 6.14
CA SER A 50 -7.10 -9.80 5.71
C SER A 50 -5.80 -9.01 5.65
N VAL A 51 -4.69 -9.71 5.80
CA VAL A 51 -3.33 -9.19 5.63
C VAL A 51 -2.60 -10.09 4.64
N GLN A 52 -2.00 -9.48 3.62
CA GLN A 52 -1.33 -10.19 2.53
C GLN A 52 0.08 -9.64 2.33
N TYR A 53 1.05 -10.55 2.26
CA TYR A 53 2.41 -10.21 1.87
C TYR A 53 2.51 -10.09 0.35
N ILE A 54 3.26 -9.10 -0.11
CA ILE A 54 3.60 -8.86 -1.51
C ILE A 54 5.14 -8.87 -1.61
N PRO A 55 5.72 -9.44 -2.69
CA PRO A 55 7.16 -9.42 -2.91
C PRO A 55 7.77 -8.02 -2.77
N ASN A 56 9.05 -7.99 -2.37
CA ASN A 56 9.83 -6.78 -2.09
C ASN A 56 9.38 -6.03 -0.82
N ASN A 57 9.06 -6.77 0.25
CA ASN A 57 8.74 -6.21 1.58
C ASN A 57 7.50 -5.30 1.59
N LYS A 58 6.54 -5.62 0.71
CA LYS A 58 5.31 -4.87 0.53
C LYS A 58 4.17 -5.61 1.22
N TRP A 59 3.24 -4.86 1.78
CA TRP A 59 2.11 -5.44 2.52
C TRP A 59 0.81 -4.77 2.11
N LYS A 60 -0.23 -5.59 2.01
CA LYS A 60 -1.63 -5.15 1.87
C LYS A 60 -2.39 -5.53 3.12
N VAL A 61 -3.22 -4.61 3.59
CA VAL A 61 -4.15 -4.85 4.69
C VAL A 61 -5.53 -4.44 4.20
N VAL A 62 -6.45 -5.40 4.12
CA VAL A 62 -7.85 -5.14 3.77
C VAL A 62 -8.61 -4.86 5.05
N MET A 63 -9.22 -3.69 5.11
CA MET A 63 -10.06 -3.25 6.22
C MET A 63 -11.50 -3.72 6.02
N ASP A 64 -12.30 -3.63 7.07
CA ASP A 64 -13.74 -3.93 7.04
C ASP A 64 -14.60 -2.90 6.31
N SER A 65 -14.10 -1.67 6.17
CA SER A 65 -14.80 -0.61 5.45
C SER A 65 -13.85 0.44 4.88
N LEU A 66 -14.34 1.17 3.88
CA LEU A 66 -13.70 2.37 3.35
C LEU A 66 -13.43 3.42 4.45
N GLU A 67 -14.35 3.56 5.40
CA GLU A 67 -14.22 4.50 6.50
C GLU A 67 -13.07 4.12 7.45
N SER A 68 -13.00 2.84 7.84
CA SER A 68 -11.91 2.30 8.64
C SER A 68 -10.56 2.53 7.96
N ARG A 69 -10.48 2.26 6.66
CA ARG A 69 -9.29 2.57 5.86
C ARG A 69 -8.95 4.05 5.89
N ASN A 70 -9.93 4.94 5.73
CA ASN A 70 -9.69 6.38 5.73
C ASN A 70 -9.18 6.91 7.06
N ARG A 71 -9.67 6.36 8.18
CA ARG A 71 -9.23 6.72 9.53
C ARG A 71 -7.78 6.33 9.81
N LEU A 72 -7.35 5.18 9.26
CA LEU A 72 -6.00 4.63 9.47
C LEU A 72 -4.98 5.08 8.42
N ALA A 73 -5.44 5.58 7.27
CA ALA A 73 -4.55 6.12 6.25
C ALA A 73 -3.80 7.36 6.80
N GLY A 74 -2.47 7.33 6.73
CA GLY A 74 -1.59 8.34 7.32
C GLY A 74 -1.09 8.00 8.73
N SER A 75 -1.71 7.03 9.40
CA SER A 75 -1.18 6.50 10.67
C SER A 75 0.11 5.71 10.44
N SER A 76 0.84 5.46 11.53
CA SER A 76 2.06 4.64 11.48
C SER A 76 2.01 3.51 12.50
N ILE A 77 2.67 2.40 12.17
CA ILE A 77 2.88 1.27 13.08
C ILE A 77 4.39 1.00 13.19
N VAL A 78 4.82 0.41 14.30
CA VAL A 78 6.24 0.14 14.55
C VAL A 78 6.53 -1.34 14.38
N LEU A 79 7.19 -1.71 13.27
CA LEU A 79 7.55 -3.08 12.94
C LEU A 79 9.05 -3.27 13.13
N ASN A 80 9.45 -4.21 14.01
CA ASN A 80 10.86 -4.49 14.33
C ASN A 80 11.66 -3.21 14.67
N GLY A 81 11.06 -2.30 15.44
CA GLY A 81 11.68 -1.03 15.85
C GLY A 81 11.70 0.06 14.76
N SER A 82 11.20 -0.24 13.55
CA SER A 82 11.09 0.73 12.46
C SER A 82 9.64 1.20 12.29
N SER A 83 9.42 2.51 12.27
CA SER A 83 8.10 3.08 11.98
C SER A 83 7.79 3.00 10.49
N VAL A 84 6.63 2.45 10.13
CA VAL A 84 6.12 2.43 8.76
C VAL A 84 4.79 3.15 8.66
N CYS A 85 4.62 3.92 7.58
CA CYS A 85 3.42 4.70 7.32
C CYS A 85 2.40 3.88 6.51
N LEU A 86 1.15 3.85 6.99
CA LEU A 86 0.03 3.23 6.31
C LEU A 86 -0.51 4.18 5.23
N ARG A 87 -0.51 3.73 3.98
CA ARG A 87 -0.98 4.49 2.82
C ARG A 87 -2.22 3.85 2.21
N ARG A 88 -2.98 4.62 1.45
CA ARG A 88 -4.11 4.10 0.66
C ARG A 88 -3.54 3.29 -0.50
N TYR A 89 -4.04 2.07 -0.71
CA TYR A 89 -3.51 1.23 -1.78
C TYR A 89 -3.72 1.84 -3.17
N ASP A 90 -4.91 2.39 -3.43
CA ASP A 90 -5.24 3.00 -4.72
C ASP A 90 -4.29 4.14 -5.09
N ASP A 91 -3.89 4.97 -4.12
CA ASP A 91 -2.97 6.09 -4.37
C ASP A 91 -1.59 5.57 -4.79
N VAL A 92 -1.09 4.53 -4.11
CA VAL A 92 0.19 3.91 -4.42
C VAL A 92 0.14 3.18 -5.76
N ALA A 93 -0.90 2.39 -6.00
CA ALA A 93 -1.07 1.63 -7.24
C ALA A 93 -1.20 2.57 -8.45
N ASN A 94 -1.97 3.66 -8.32
CA ASN A 94 -2.08 4.68 -9.36
C ASN A 94 -0.75 5.40 -9.61
N LEU A 95 0.01 5.71 -8.56
CA LEU A 95 1.33 6.31 -8.69
C LEU A 95 2.30 5.38 -9.42
N GLU A 96 2.35 4.09 -9.06
CA GLU A 96 3.19 3.09 -9.71
C GLU A 96 2.80 2.88 -11.18
N TYR A 97 1.50 2.80 -11.46
CA TYR A 97 1.00 2.67 -12.83
C TYR A 97 1.36 3.89 -13.69
N ARG A 98 1.18 5.11 -13.15
CA ARG A 98 1.61 6.34 -13.83
C ARG A 98 3.12 6.35 -14.07
N LYS A 99 3.94 5.95 -13.09
CA LYS A 99 5.40 5.82 -13.28
C LYS A 99 5.75 4.86 -14.41
N TYR A 100 5.08 3.71 -14.47
CA TYR A 100 5.25 2.74 -15.57
C TYR A 100 4.89 3.33 -16.94
N LEU A 101 3.73 4.00 -17.06
CA LEU A 101 3.33 4.66 -18.31
C LEU A 101 4.33 5.73 -18.75
N ARG A 102 4.96 6.46 -17.81
CA ARG A 102 6.05 7.41 -18.12
C ARG A 102 7.26 6.72 -18.70
N THR A 103 7.69 5.59 -18.11
CA THR A 103 8.86 4.83 -18.61
C THR A 103 8.65 4.34 -20.03
N LEU A 104 7.40 4.10 -20.43
CA LEU A 104 7.04 3.72 -21.80
C LEU A 104 6.81 4.91 -22.74
N GLY A 105 6.92 6.15 -22.24
CA GLY A 105 6.69 7.36 -23.03
C GLY A 105 5.20 7.66 -23.33
N TYR A 106 4.26 6.95 -22.70
CA TYR A 106 2.83 7.15 -22.93
C TYR A 106 2.27 8.41 -22.26
N ILE A 107 2.96 8.93 -21.23
CA ILE A 107 2.59 10.19 -20.58
C ILE A 107 3.83 11.06 -20.36
N SER A 108 3.73 12.34 -20.73
CA SER A 108 4.77 13.36 -20.56
C SER A 108 4.73 13.97 -19.14
N MET A 109 5.88 14.45 -18.64
CA MET A 109 5.86 15.38 -17.50
C MET A 109 5.23 16.68 -17.96
N VAL A 110 4.07 17.02 -17.42
CA VAL A 110 3.71 18.43 -17.32
C VAL A 110 4.67 18.99 -16.27
N SER A 111 5.84 19.47 -16.72
CA SER A 111 6.62 20.39 -15.91
C SER A 111 5.69 21.58 -15.68
N ASN A 112 5.23 21.76 -14.44
CA ASN A 112 4.63 23.03 -14.05
C ASN A 112 5.75 24.07 -14.12
N THR A 113 5.94 24.65 -15.31
CA THR A 113 6.49 25.98 -15.47
C THR A 113 5.32 26.95 -15.36
N ASN A 114 5.42 27.77 -14.31
CA ASN A 114 4.59 28.91 -13.90
C ASN A 114 3.52 28.63 -12.84
#